data_AF-A0A1W0A2H8-F1
#
_entry.id   AF-A0A1W0A2H8-F1
#
_cell.length_a   1.000
_cell.length_b   1.000
_cell.length_c   1.000
_cell.angle_alpha   90.00
_cell.angle_beta   90.00
_cell.angle_gamma   90.00
#
_symmetry.space_group_name_H-M   'P 1'
#
loop_
_entity.id
_entity.type
_entity.pdbx_description
1 polymer ?
#
loop_
_entity_poly.entity_id
_entity_poly.type
_entity_poly.pdbx_seq_one_letter_code
_entity_poly.pdbx_strand_id
1 'polypeptide(L)'
;MAMTQNYRMCLTEARKRHVHIIARLLNDSASKTKLPVPKISAKLPLVAYKMEHRIYELTKGRVLDEKTIQKFLVALIQQAHRRHKRLQQKTIQITTV
;
A
#
# COMPACT_ATOMS: atom_id res chain seq x y z
N MET A 1 9.68 -14.34 17.81
CA MET A 1 8.85 -13.85 16.70
C MET A 1 7.50 -13.41 17.27
N ALA A 2 7.27 -12.11 17.42
CA ALA A 2 6.01 -11.57 17.92
C ALA A 2 5.55 -10.48 16.94
N MET A 3 4.72 -10.86 15.95
CA MET A 3 4.17 -9.97 14.93
C MET A 3 2.66 -9.74 15.10
N THR A 4 2.12 -9.91 16.31
CA THR A 4 0.67 -9.85 16.54
C THR A 4 0.27 -9.30 17.90
N GLN A 5 0.83 -8.18 18.36
CA GLN A 5 0.26 -7.48 19.53
C GLN A 5 0.69 -6.01 19.52
N ASN A 6 -0.28 -5.10 19.68
CA ASN A 6 -0.16 -3.63 19.74
C ASN A 6 -0.51 -2.82 18.47
N TYR A 7 -1.51 -3.25 17.70
CA TYR A 7 -2.12 -2.47 16.60
C TYR A 7 -3.01 -1.29 17.07
N ARG A 8 -3.16 -1.14 18.39
CA ARG A 8 -3.86 -0.03 19.06
C ARG A 8 -2.89 1.04 19.61
N MET A 9 -1.63 1.01 19.21
CA MET A 9 -0.69 2.05 19.61
C MET A 9 -1.06 3.36 18.93
N CYS A 10 -1.18 4.41 19.74
CA CYS A 10 -1.38 5.80 19.33
C CYS A 10 -0.61 6.12 18.05
N LEU A 11 -1.27 5.97 16.90
CA LEU A 11 -0.79 6.55 15.66
C LEU A 11 -0.71 8.05 15.93
N THR A 12 0.50 8.59 15.89
CA THR A 12 0.68 10.04 15.95
C THR A 12 -0.22 10.68 14.89
N GLU A 13 -0.75 11.86 15.16
CA GLU A 13 -1.66 12.55 14.25
C GLU A 13 -1.07 12.70 12.83
N ALA A 14 0.27 12.73 12.72
CA ALA A 14 1.00 12.64 11.47
C ALA A 14 0.74 11.32 10.70
N ARG A 15 0.86 10.17 11.36
CA ARG A 15 0.63 8.85 10.72
C ARG A 15 -0.82 8.64 10.33
N LYS A 16 -1.78 9.11 11.14
CA LYS A 16 -3.21 9.08 10.76
C LYS A 16 -3.47 9.89 9.49
N ARG A 17 -2.88 11.09 9.39
CA ARG A 17 -2.93 11.92 8.17
C ARG A 17 -2.32 11.20 6.98
N HIS A 18 -1.18 10.54 7.15
CA HIS A 18 -0.54 9.76 6.09
C HIS A 18 -1.44 8.62 5.59
N VAL A 19 -2.03 7.82 6.50
CA VAL A 19 -2.98 6.76 6.13
C VAL A 19 -4.18 7.33 5.36
N HIS A 20 -4.72 8.48 5.78
CA HIS A 20 -5.86 9.10 5.10
C HIS A 20 -5.52 9.56 3.68
N ILE A 21 -4.37 10.22 3.49
CA ILE A 21 -3.88 10.64 2.17
C ILE A 21 -3.71 9.42 1.26
N ILE A 22 -3.05 8.37 1.77
CA ILE A 22 -2.83 7.11 1.06
C ILE A 22 -4.15 6.46 0.65
N ALA A 23 -5.10 6.35 1.59
CA ALA A 23 -6.42 5.78 1.32
C ALA A 23 -7.18 6.57 0.24
N ARG A 24 -7.12 7.91 0.29
CA ARG A 24 -7.75 8.78 -0.71
C ARG A 24 -7.16 8.58 -2.11
N LEU A 25 -5.82 8.54 -2.22
CA LEU A 25 -5.12 8.30 -3.49
C LEU A 25 -5.43 6.92 -4.07
N LEU A 26 -5.48 5.89 -3.22
CA LEU A 26 -5.86 4.55 -3.62
C LEU A 26 -7.33 4.48 -4.07
N ASN A 27 -8.22 5.22 -3.41
CA ASN A 27 -9.64 5.24 -3.76
C ASN A 27 -9.88 5.96 -5.10
N ASP A 28 -9.20 7.09 -5.34
CA ASP A 28 -9.22 7.80 -6.63
C ASP A 28 -8.65 6.95 -7.78
N SER A 29 -7.64 6.13 -7.49
CA SER A 29 -7.09 5.19 -8.46
C SER A 29 -8.03 4.01 -8.70
N ALA A 30 -8.68 3.51 -7.65
CA ALA A 30 -9.58 2.36 -7.73
C ALA A 30 -10.93 2.72 -8.38
N SER A 31 -11.44 3.94 -8.20
CA SER A 31 -12.66 4.41 -8.87
C SER A 31 -12.51 4.47 -10.39
N LYS A 32 -11.28 4.62 -10.89
CA LYS A 32 -10.95 4.55 -12.33
C LYS A 32 -10.83 3.12 -12.86
N THR A 33 -10.88 2.11 -12.00
CA THR A 33 -10.78 0.70 -12.39
C THR A 33 -12.15 0.01 -12.38
N LYS A 34 -12.36 -0.97 -13.28
CA LYS A 34 -13.56 -1.81 -13.32
C LYS A 34 -13.62 -2.85 -12.17
N LEU A 35 -13.04 -2.55 -11.01
CA LEU A 35 -12.99 -3.46 -9.88
C LEU A 35 -14.28 -3.34 -9.04
N PRO A 36 -14.74 -4.43 -8.39
CA PRO A 36 -15.92 -4.38 -7.56
C PRO A 36 -15.67 -3.49 -6.32
N VAL A 37 -16.47 -2.42 -6.20
CA VAL A 37 -16.43 -1.45 -5.09
C VAL A 37 -16.42 -2.11 -3.70
N PRO A 38 -17.20 -3.17 -3.41
CA PRO A 38 -17.19 -3.82 -2.09
C PRO A 38 -15.84 -4.44 -1.75
N LYS A 39 -15.16 -5.04 -2.75
CA LYS A 39 -13.84 -5.66 -2.57
C LYS A 39 -12.76 -4.61 -2.38
N ILE A 40 -12.89 -3.45 -3.03
CA ILE A 40 -12.01 -2.30 -2.84
C ILE A 40 -12.18 -1.77 -1.41
N SER A 41 -13.41 -1.43 -1.00
CA SER A 41 -13.68 -0.83 0.31
C SER A 41 -13.20 -1.71 1.47
N ALA A 42 -13.38 -3.04 1.39
CA ALA A 42 -12.92 -3.95 2.43
C ALA A 42 -11.37 -4.05 2.53
N LYS A 43 -10.66 -3.92 1.40
CA LYS A 43 -9.19 -4.10 1.36
C LYS A 43 -8.43 -2.78 1.42
N LEU A 44 -9.06 -1.66 1.07
CA LEU A 44 -8.42 -0.36 0.92
C LEU A 44 -7.82 0.18 2.24
N PRO A 45 -8.52 0.13 3.40
CA PRO A 45 -7.93 0.55 4.68
C PRO A 45 -6.69 -0.28 5.05
N LEU A 46 -6.75 -1.58 4.79
CA LEU A 46 -5.69 -2.52 5.14
C LEU A 46 -4.46 -2.35 4.23
N VAL A 47 -4.68 -2.07 2.95
CA VAL A 47 -3.61 -1.72 2.00
C VAL A 47 -3.01 -0.37 2.36
N ALA A 48 -3.83 0.63 2.67
CA ALA A 48 -3.36 1.96 3.05
C ALA A 48 -2.45 1.91 4.28
N TYR A 49 -2.84 1.14 5.30
CA TYR A 49 -2.04 0.93 6.50
C TYR A 49 -0.71 0.22 6.20
N LYS A 50 -0.73 -0.84 5.38
CA LYS A 50 0.50 -1.55 4.98
C LYS A 50 1.46 -0.66 4.20
N MET A 51 0.94 0.20 3.33
CA MET A 51 1.74 1.15 2.57
C MET A 51 2.33 2.23 3.48
N GLU A 52 1.55 2.77 4.43
CA GLU A 52 2.05 3.70 5.43
C GLU A 52 3.17 3.10 6.26
N HIS A 53 2.98 1.87 6.77
CA HIS A 53 4.00 1.17 7.54
C HIS A 53 5.31 1.02 6.76
N ARG A 54 5.21 0.64 5.48
CA ARG A 54 6.38 0.49 4.60
C ARG A 54 7.11 1.82 4.40
N ILE A 55 6.37 2.92 4.23
CA ILE A 55 6.92 4.27 4.10
C ILE A 55 7.59 4.68 5.42
N TYR A 56 6.94 4.43 6.56
CA TYR A 56 7.46 4.73 7.88
C TYR A 56 8.79 3.99 8.15
N GLU A 57 8.86 2.71 7.81
CA GLU A 57 10.09 1.89 7.88
C GLU A 57 11.20 2.45 6.99
N LEU A 58 10.89 2.79 5.73
CA LEU A 58 11.86 3.34 4.77
C LEU A 58 12.40 4.71 5.19
N THR A 59 11.57 5.50 5.86
CA THR A 59 11.90 6.88 6.24
C THR A 59 12.35 7.03 7.69
N LYS A 60 12.44 5.91 8.43
CA LYS A 60 12.81 5.85 9.85
C LYS A 60 11.98 6.80 10.73
N GLY A 61 10.69 6.94 10.38
CA GLY A 61 9.75 7.78 11.11
C GLY A 61 9.90 9.29 10.92
N ARG A 62 10.57 9.76 9.86
CA ARG A 62 10.56 11.17 9.49
C ARG A 62 9.16 11.63 9.06
N VAL A 63 8.80 12.86 9.42
CA VAL A 63 7.59 13.52 8.92
C VAL A 63 7.81 13.84 7.45
N LEU A 64 6.93 13.34 6.59
CA LEU A 64 7.01 13.51 5.15
C LEU A 64 5.87 14.39 4.66
N ASP A 65 6.20 15.29 3.73
CA ASP A 65 5.21 16.02 2.95
C ASP A 65 4.37 15.10 2.06
N GLU A 66 3.15 15.55 1.75
CA GLU A 66 2.21 14.84 0.88
C GLU A 66 2.83 14.44 -0.46
N LYS A 67 3.60 15.34 -1.09
CA LYS A 67 4.31 15.07 -2.36
C LYS A 67 5.31 13.93 -2.23
N THR A 68 5.98 13.83 -1.08
CA THR A 68 6.98 12.79 -0.83
C THR A 68 6.31 11.44 -0.57
N ILE A 69 5.22 11.44 0.19
CA ILE A 69 4.36 10.25 0.40
C ILE A 69 3.86 9.73 -0.94
N GLN A 70 3.38 10.62 -1.82
CA GLN A 70 2.90 10.26 -3.15
C GLN A 70 4.01 9.61 -3.99
N LYS A 71 5.23 10.16 -3.99
CA LYS A 71 6.37 9.55 -4.70
C LYS A 71 6.70 8.15 -4.19
N PHE A 72 6.77 7.97 -2.87
CA PHE A 72 7.03 6.65 -2.29
C PHE A 72 5.91 5.66 -2.59
N LEU A 73 4.65 6.11 -2.54
CA LEU A 73 3.50 5.30 -2.84
C LEU A 73 3.48 4.85 -4.30
N VAL A 74 3.79 5.74 -5.25
CA VAL A 74 3.97 5.39 -6.67
C VAL A 74 5.10 4.38 -6.84
N ALA A 75 6.25 4.59 -6.18
CA ALA A 75 7.36 3.65 -6.26
C ALA A 75 6.98 2.25 -5.72
N LEU A 76 6.24 2.19 -4.61
CA LEU A 76 5.74 0.94 -4.03
C LEU A 76 4.73 0.24 -4.95
N ILE A 77 3.80 1.00 -5.56
CA ILE A 77 2.85 0.45 -6.52
C ILE A 77 3.58 -0.07 -7.76
N GLN A 78 4.54 0.68 -8.30
CA GLN A 78 5.36 0.24 -9.44
C GLN A 78 6.16 -1.02 -9.09
N GLN A 79 6.74 -1.09 -7.90
CA GLN A 79 7.46 -2.26 -7.42
C GLN A 79 6.53 -3.48 -7.28
N ALA A 80 5.34 -3.30 -6.72
CA ALA A 80 4.32 -4.33 -6.62
C ALA A 80 3.87 -4.82 -8.00
N HIS A 81 3.63 -3.90 -8.94
CA HIS A 81 3.24 -4.21 -10.31
C HIS A 81 4.35 -4.98 -11.05
N ARG A 82 5.61 -4.55 -10.93
CA ARG A 82 6.77 -5.27 -11.48
C ARG A 82 6.90 -6.67 -10.89
N ARG A 83 6.68 -6.82 -9.58
CA ARG A 83 6.70 -8.13 -8.90
C ARG A 83 5.58 -9.03 -9.39
N HIS A 84 4.36 -8.52 -9.52
CA HIS A 84 3.23 -9.27 -10.06
C HIS A 84 3.46 -9.70 -11.52
N LYS A 85 4.01 -8.83 -12.37
CA LYS A 85 4.36 -9.17 -13.75
C LYS A 85 5.39 -10.31 -13.82
N ARG A 86 6.42 -10.28 -12.96
CA ARG A 86 7.42 -11.37 -12.86
C ARG A 86 6.81 -12.69 -12.40
N LEU A 87 5.88 -12.65 -11.44
CA LEU A 87 5.20 -13.86 -10.96
C LEU A 87 4.30 -14.46 -12.05
N GLN A 88 3.53 -13.64 -12.76
CA GLN A 88 2.70 -14.08 -13.90
C GLN A 88 3.54 -14.72 -15.02
N GLN A 89 4.69 -14.12 -15.37
CA GLN A 89 5.62 -14.69 -16.35
C GLN A 89 6.26 -16.01 -15.89
N LYS A 90 6.46 -16.19 -14.58
CA LYS A 90 7.00 -17.43 -14.01
C LYS A 90 5.96 -18.55 -13.98
N THR A 91 4.68 -18.23 -13.78
CA THR A 91 3.59 -19.23 -13.81
C THR A 91 3.33 -19.77 -15.22
N ILE A 92 3.41 -18.93 -16.26
CA ILE A 92 3.19 -19.37 -17.66
C ILE A 92 4.26 -20.39 -18.11
N GLN A 93 5.49 -20.29 -17.61
CA GLN A 93 6.56 -21.22 -17.99
C GLN A 93 6.47 -22.60 -17.33
N ILE A 94 5.72 -22.76 -16.23
CA ILE A 94 5.66 -24.04 -15.50
C ILE A 94 4.55 -24.96 -16.05
N THR A 95 3.53 -24.41 -16.73
CA THR A 95 2.41 -25.18 -17.30
C THR A 95 2.69 -25.67 -18.73
N THR A 96 3.87 -25.40 -19.30
CA THR A 96 4.22 -25.79 -20.67
C THR A 96 5.38 -26.80 -20.65
N VAL A 97 5.19 -27.91 -19.93
CA VAL A 97 6.02 -29.13 -19.99
C VAL A 97 5.14 -30.36 -19.82
#